data_AF-K3XA20-F1
#
_entry.id   AF-K3XA20-F1
#
_cell.length_a   1.000
_cell.length_b   1.000
_cell.length_c   1.000
_cell.angle_alpha   90.00
_cell.angle_beta   90.00
_cell.angle_gamma   90.00
#
_symmetry.space_group_name_H-M   'P 1'
#
loop_
_entity.id
_entity.type
_entity.pdbx_description
1 polymer ?
#
loop_
_entity_poly.entity_id
_entity_poly.type
_entity_poly.pdbx_seq_one_letter_code
_entity_poly.pdbx_strand_id
1 'polypeptide(L)'
;MWVGRWKTHAVRGRAAMTTISWTTRMSSTSTASVESMEAFVSHVTRGNNLAAAWSEHHDRHDNRGSAPWIHPTAIVHPSAAIGHNAHIGPYSIIGPDVELEDGVFLQAHVIVEGKTRIGRDTVIHPFACIGGEPQDKKHARQGSNSSSSTSSLVIGDNCIIREHVTIHGSTSYTLDTPTTVGNDCWILCGAHIGHDCSVGNRVVLSNNVCVAGHVEIGDFAIIGGQVGLKQHIKIGTLAMIGGKSAVDGDVLPYGLAIGNRAKIAGLNLIGLRRAKVSRQDIKLMLRMYRYMFGVPSCNKTAFAPALDLAAKESIVLRAEEVKTYLLDQQVDSATHPMVHEMVDFVLDSPNRFRSSMCAAVIPSASASSKSWSTASQQ
;
A
#
# COMPACT_ATOMS: atom_id res chain seq x y z
N MET A 1 6.86 -39.63 -18.49
CA MET A 1 8.08 -40.20 -19.09
C MET A 1 7.91 -40.20 -20.60
N TRP A 2 8.47 -39.21 -21.31
CA TRP A 2 9.16 -39.37 -22.60
C TRP A 2 9.75 -38.02 -23.01
N VAL A 3 11.02 -38.07 -23.41
CA VAL A 3 11.96 -36.97 -23.54
C VAL A 3 12.15 -36.69 -25.03
N GLY A 4 11.88 -35.46 -25.47
CA GLY A 4 12.18 -35.00 -26.83
C GLY A 4 13.56 -34.31 -26.88
N ARG A 5 14.57 -35.02 -27.37
CA ARG A 5 15.92 -34.50 -27.67
C ARG A 5 15.86 -33.47 -28.81
N TRP A 6 16.40 -32.27 -28.58
CA TRP A 6 16.77 -31.35 -29.66
C TRP A 6 18.27 -31.49 -29.97
N LYS A 7 18.58 -31.84 -31.22
CA LYS A 7 19.95 -31.83 -31.77
C LYS A 7 20.37 -30.40 -32.04
N THR A 8 21.54 -30.02 -31.55
CA THR A 8 22.21 -28.76 -31.89
C THR A 8 22.87 -28.87 -33.27
N HIS A 9 22.61 -27.90 -34.15
CA HIS A 9 23.44 -27.63 -35.33
C HIS A 9 24.30 -26.41 -35.03
N ALA A 10 25.61 -26.64 -34.99
CA ALA A 10 26.61 -25.60 -34.83
C ALA A 10 26.86 -24.93 -36.19
N VAL A 11 26.50 -23.65 -36.30
CA VAL A 11 26.97 -22.78 -37.37
C VAL A 11 28.13 -21.95 -36.81
N ARG A 12 29.34 -22.17 -37.35
CA ARG A 12 30.53 -21.37 -37.04
C ARG A 12 30.46 -20.03 -37.79
N GLY A 13 30.25 -18.95 -37.06
CA GLY A 13 30.54 -17.58 -37.51
C GLY A 13 31.54 -16.93 -36.56
N ARG A 14 32.73 -16.56 -37.05
CA ARG A 14 33.70 -15.76 -36.29
C ARG A 14 33.18 -14.32 -36.21
N ALA A 15 33.08 -13.78 -35.00
CA ALA A 15 32.99 -12.34 -34.76
C ALA A 15 33.83 -11.98 -33.53
N ALA A 16 34.50 -10.83 -33.63
CA ALA A 16 35.63 -10.39 -32.82
C ALA A 16 35.34 -10.30 -31.32
N MET A 17 36.33 -10.69 -30.52
CA MET A 17 36.38 -10.41 -29.08
C MET A 17 36.50 -8.91 -28.86
N THR A 18 35.46 -8.32 -28.29
CA THR A 18 35.55 -7.02 -27.61
C THR A 18 35.21 -7.27 -26.15
N THR A 19 36.20 -7.14 -25.28
CA THR A 19 36.09 -7.34 -23.84
C THR A 19 35.27 -6.17 -23.25
N ILE A 20 33.98 -6.38 -22.98
CA ILE A 20 33.15 -5.41 -22.26
C ILE A 20 33.27 -5.71 -20.77
N SER A 21 33.81 -4.74 -20.02
CA SER A 21 33.91 -4.79 -18.57
C SER A 21 32.53 -4.82 -17.92
N TRP A 22 32.28 -5.80 -17.06
CA TRP A 22 31.11 -5.84 -16.20
C TRP A 22 31.24 -4.84 -15.05
N THR A 23 30.81 -3.61 -15.29
CA THR A 23 30.54 -2.60 -14.25
C THR A 23 29.16 -1.98 -14.47
N THR A 24 28.13 -2.84 -14.56
CA THR A 24 26.74 -2.37 -14.47
C THR A 24 26.29 -2.46 -13.03
N ARG A 25 26.31 -1.30 -12.37
CA ARG A 25 25.66 -1.03 -11.08
C ARG A 25 24.17 -1.39 -11.24
N MET A 26 23.70 -2.45 -10.60
CA MET A 26 22.28 -2.77 -10.50
C MET A 26 21.54 -1.62 -9.79
N SER A 27 20.91 -0.72 -10.53
CA SER A 27 19.86 0.15 -10.00
C SER A 27 18.53 -0.62 -10.05
N SER A 28 18.25 -1.38 -8.99
CA SER A 28 17.02 -2.20 -8.85
C SER A 28 15.79 -1.40 -8.43
N THR A 29 15.72 -0.11 -8.74
CA THR A 29 14.47 0.67 -8.66
C THR A 29 13.85 0.64 -10.04
N SER A 30 12.75 -0.12 -10.22
CA SER A 30 12.01 -0.11 -11.47
C SER A 30 11.59 1.32 -11.79
N THR A 31 11.96 1.85 -12.95
CA THR A 31 11.56 3.16 -13.49
C THR A 31 10.05 3.41 -13.38
N ALA A 32 9.24 2.34 -13.41
CA ALA A 32 7.82 2.36 -13.10
C ALA A 32 7.44 3.03 -11.77
N SER A 33 8.29 3.02 -10.74
CA SER A 33 7.99 3.67 -9.45
C SER A 33 8.26 5.18 -9.45
N VAL A 34 9.12 5.68 -10.33
CA VAL A 34 9.46 7.11 -10.41
C VAL A 34 8.42 7.84 -11.25
N GLU A 35 8.11 7.31 -12.42
CA GLU A 35 7.10 7.87 -13.34
C GLU A 35 5.69 7.77 -12.76
N SER A 36 5.32 6.65 -12.12
CA SER A 36 4.01 6.53 -11.46
C SER A 36 3.85 7.51 -10.31
N MET A 37 4.94 7.80 -9.59
CA MET A 37 4.94 8.74 -8.47
C MET A 37 4.97 10.20 -8.95
N GLU A 38 5.59 10.50 -10.09
CA GLU A 38 5.52 11.83 -10.73
C GLU A 38 4.19 12.09 -11.40
N ALA A 39 3.58 11.07 -12.02
CA ALA A 39 2.20 11.11 -12.46
C ALA A 39 1.27 11.29 -11.27
N PHE A 40 1.48 10.58 -10.16
CA PHE A 40 0.72 10.75 -8.92
C PHE A 40 0.88 12.15 -8.32
N VAL A 41 2.10 12.68 -8.21
CA VAL A 41 2.33 14.04 -7.70
C VAL A 41 1.73 15.06 -8.67
N SER A 42 1.92 14.91 -9.98
CA SER A 42 1.29 15.77 -10.99
C SER A 42 -0.23 15.69 -10.94
N HIS A 43 -0.78 14.55 -10.57
CA HIS A 43 -2.21 14.31 -10.48
C HIS A 43 -2.81 14.91 -9.20
N VAL A 44 -2.18 14.67 -8.05
CA VAL A 44 -2.54 15.24 -6.74
C VAL A 44 -2.34 16.76 -6.72
N THR A 45 -1.39 17.30 -7.50
CA THR A 45 -1.16 18.75 -7.61
C THR A 45 -1.96 19.43 -8.72
N ARG A 46 -2.51 18.66 -9.68
CA ARG A 46 -3.52 19.18 -10.61
C ARG A 46 -4.85 19.23 -9.86
N GLY A 47 -5.16 20.37 -9.25
CA GLY A 47 -6.46 20.65 -8.64
C GLY A 47 -7.62 20.73 -9.64
N ASN A 48 -7.70 19.82 -10.61
CA ASN A 48 -8.70 19.82 -11.68
C ASN A 48 -9.34 18.42 -11.79
N ASN A 49 -10.66 18.40 -11.61
CA ASN A 49 -11.59 17.29 -11.80
C ASN A 49 -11.12 16.27 -12.85
N LEU A 50 -10.70 15.10 -12.40
CA LEU A 50 -10.40 13.98 -13.28
C LEU A 50 -11.66 13.53 -14.00
N ALA A 51 -12.80 13.51 -13.31
CA ALA A 51 -14.10 13.34 -13.92
C ALA A 51 -14.30 14.28 -15.13
N ALA A 52 -13.81 15.53 -15.08
CA ALA A 52 -13.87 16.48 -16.19
C ALA A 52 -12.83 16.21 -17.30
N ALA A 53 -11.63 15.72 -16.97
CA ALA A 53 -10.66 15.32 -18.00
C ALA A 53 -11.13 14.08 -18.79
N TRP A 54 -11.80 13.12 -18.12
CA TRP A 54 -12.46 12.00 -18.79
C TRP A 54 -13.75 12.43 -19.52
N SER A 55 -14.31 13.58 -19.16
CA SER A 55 -15.49 14.20 -19.78
C SER A 55 -15.23 14.75 -21.18
N GLU A 56 -14.02 15.23 -21.48
CA GLU A 56 -13.69 15.76 -22.82
C GLU A 56 -13.68 14.68 -23.92
N HIS A 57 -13.43 13.42 -23.56
CA HIS A 57 -13.38 12.31 -24.52
C HIS A 57 -14.71 11.54 -24.66
N HIS A 58 -15.64 11.72 -23.74
CA HIS A 58 -16.95 11.05 -23.74
C HIS A 58 -18.01 12.11 -23.51
N ASP A 59 -18.60 12.65 -24.58
CA ASP A 59 -19.69 13.66 -24.60
C ASP A 59 -20.45 13.81 -23.26
N ARG A 60 -19.90 14.56 -22.30
CA ARG A 60 -20.69 15.04 -21.17
C ARG A 60 -21.03 16.49 -21.43
N HIS A 61 -22.31 16.80 -21.38
CA HIS A 61 -22.75 18.17 -21.20
C HIS A 61 -22.28 18.63 -19.81
N ASP A 62 -21.41 19.64 -19.75
CA ASP A 62 -20.91 20.28 -18.52
C ASP A 62 -22.05 21.04 -17.83
N ASN A 63 -22.96 20.31 -17.21
CA ASN A 63 -24.12 20.86 -16.54
C ASN A 63 -24.13 20.38 -15.08
N ARG A 64 -23.24 20.95 -14.25
CA ARG A 64 -23.14 20.61 -12.82
C ARG A 64 -24.50 20.79 -12.14
N GLY A 65 -25.14 19.67 -11.81
CA GLY A 65 -26.46 19.61 -11.17
C GLY A 65 -27.54 18.96 -12.04
N SER A 66 -27.15 18.34 -13.15
CA SER A 66 -28.04 17.58 -14.02
C SER A 66 -28.33 16.17 -13.49
N ALA A 67 -29.41 15.57 -13.98
CA ALA A 67 -29.80 14.21 -13.68
C ALA A 67 -28.69 13.20 -14.07
N PRO A 68 -28.60 12.02 -13.41
CA PRO A 68 -27.64 11.00 -13.79
C PRO A 68 -27.88 10.50 -15.21
N TRP A 69 -26.79 10.12 -15.90
CA TRP A 69 -26.85 9.44 -17.18
C TRP A 69 -26.69 7.94 -16.95
N ILE A 70 -27.65 7.15 -17.43
CA ILE A 70 -27.67 5.70 -17.27
C ILE A 70 -27.79 5.08 -18.66
N HIS A 71 -26.80 4.29 -19.07
CA HIS A 71 -26.84 3.61 -20.37
C HIS A 71 -28.04 2.65 -20.44
N PRO A 72 -28.76 2.52 -21.57
CA PRO A 72 -29.94 1.65 -21.69
C PRO A 72 -29.70 0.17 -21.38
N THR A 73 -28.46 -0.30 -21.44
CA THR A 73 -28.09 -1.69 -21.11
C THR A 73 -27.58 -1.88 -19.69
N ALA A 74 -27.46 -0.80 -18.90
CA ALA A 74 -27.15 -0.91 -17.48
C ALA A 74 -28.37 -1.41 -16.71
N ILE A 75 -28.13 -2.25 -15.70
CA ILE A 75 -29.16 -2.78 -14.82
C ILE A 75 -28.99 -2.10 -13.47
N VAL A 76 -29.86 -1.15 -13.16
CA VAL A 76 -29.83 -0.39 -11.91
C VAL A 76 -31.06 -0.75 -11.09
N HIS A 77 -30.86 -1.25 -9.87
CA HIS A 77 -31.97 -1.56 -8.99
C HIS A 77 -32.75 -0.27 -8.62
N PRO A 78 -34.10 -0.29 -8.58
CA PRO A 78 -34.90 0.92 -8.33
C PRO A 78 -34.66 1.63 -6.99
N SER A 79 -34.11 0.93 -5.99
CA SER A 79 -33.78 1.50 -4.68
C SER A 79 -32.36 2.07 -4.58
N ALA A 80 -31.51 1.88 -5.60
CA ALA A 80 -30.17 2.44 -5.59
C ALA A 80 -30.23 3.98 -5.58
N ALA A 81 -29.42 4.62 -4.74
CA ALA A 81 -29.32 6.07 -4.68
C ALA A 81 -28.25 6.53 -5.66
N ILE A 82 -28.63 7.27 -6.69
CA ILE A 82 -27.73 7.75 -7.74
C ILE A 82 -27.67 9.29 -7.69
N GLY A 83 -26.48 9.82 -7.44
CA GLY A 83 -26.20 11.26 -7.36
C GLY A 83 -26.28 11.98 -8.71
N HIS A 84 -26.23 13.31 -8.66
CA HIS A 84 -26.28 14.19 -9.82
C HIS A 84 -25.04 14.00 -10.69
N ASN A 85 -25.22 14.08 -12.01
CA ASN A 85 -24.15 13.92 -13.00
C ASN A 85 -23.38 12.58 -12.89
N ALA A 86 -23.90 11.60 -12.13
CA ALA A 86 -23.33 10.26 -12.15
C ALA A 86 -23.53 9.64 -13.55
N HIS A 87 -22.56 8.83 -13.97
CA HIS A 87 -22.58 8.15 -15.26
C HIS A 87 -22.46 6.65 -15.05
N ILE A 88 -23.43 5.91 -15.55
CA ILE A 88 -23.46 4.45 -15.46
C ILE A 88 -23.32 3.87 -16.87
N GLY A 89 -22.13 3.35 -17.16
CA GLY A 89 -21.76 2.81 -18.46
C GLY A 89 -22.51 1.52 -18.85
N PRO A 90 -22.36 1.09 -20.12
CA PRO A 90 -23.03 -0.10 -20.66
C PRO A 90 -22.79 -1.37 -19.85
N TYR A 91 -23.83 -2.19 -19.67
CA TYR A 91 -23.74 -3.51 -19.03
C TYR A 91 -23.23 -3.50 -17.58
N SER A 92 -23.24 -2.34 -16.94
CA SER A 92 -22.97 -2.23 -15.51
C SER A 92 -24.18 -2.64 -14.69
N ILE A 93 -23.95 -3.24 -13.51
CA ILE A 93 -24.98 -3.76 -12.62
C ILE A 93 -24.85 -3.08 -11.26
N ILE A 94 -25.94 -2.46 -10.80
CA ILE A 94 -26.00 -1.71 -9.54
C ILE A 94 -27.07 -2.32 -8.63
N GLY A 95 -26.64 -2.81 -7.46
CA GLY A 95 -27.47 -3.46 -6.46
C GLY A 95 -28.42 -2.52 -5.70
N PRO A 96 -29.32 -3.09 -4.88
CA PRO A 96 -30.39 -2.36 -4.19
C PRO A 96 -29.92 -1.36 -3.13
N ASP A 97 -28.83 -1.66 -2.43
CA ASP A 97 -28.34 -0.88 -1.30
C ASP A 97 -27.08 -0.06 -1.66
N VAL A 98 -26.94 0.27 -2.94
CA VAL A 98 -25.82 1.05 -3.45
C VAL A 98 -26.16 2.53 -3.45
N GLU A 99 -25.22 3.32 -2.95
CA GLU A 99 -25.24 4.78 -2.98
C GLU A 99 -24.04 5.28 -3.79
N LEU A 100 -24.31 5.89 -4.94
CA LEU A 100 -23.31 6.59 -5.75
C LEU A 100 -23.47 8.09 -5.56
N GLU A 101 -22.44 8.78 -5.09
CA GLU A 101 -22.48 10.23 -4.95
C GLU A 101 -22.36 10.96 -6.30
N ASP A 102 -22.44 12.30 -6.25
CA ASP A 102 -22.40 13.16 -7.42
C ASP A 102 -21.11 12.95 -8.25
N GLY A 103 -21.26 12.91 -9.57
CA GLY A 103 -20.13 12.83 -10.50
C GLY A 103 -19.42 11.47 -10.58
N VAL A 104 -19.86 10.45 -9.82
CA VAL A 104 -19.33 9.08 -9.94
C VAL A 104 -19.44 8.58 -11.38
N PHE A 105 -18.35 8.03 -11.91
CA PHE A 105 -18.27 7.57 -13.30
C PHE A 105 -17.92 6.09 -13.36
N LEU A 106 -18.92 5.27 -13.69
CA LEU A 106 -18.74 3.86 -13.94
C LEU A 106 -18.60 3.64 -15.45
N GLN A 107 -17.48 3.07 -15.87
CA GLN A 107 -17.33 2.59 -17.24
C GLN A 107 -18.21 1.35 -17.49
N ALA A 108 -18.08 0.75 -18.67
CA ALA A 108 -18.84 -0.44 -19.03
C ALA A 108 -18.45 -1.64 -18.15
N HIS A 109 -19.39 -2.55 -17.89
CA HIS A 109 -19.17 -3.80 -17.17
C HIS A 109 -18.63 -3.64 -15.75
N VAL A 110 -19.10 -2.62 -15.02
CA VAL A 110 -18.81 -2.45 -13.59
C VAL A 110 -19.94 -3.08 -12.78
N ILE A 111 -19.58 -3.84 -11.75
CA ILE A 111 -20.54 -4.42 -10.80
C ILE A 111 -20.37 -3.73 -9.45
N VAL A 112 -21.44 -3.12 -8.94
CA VAL A 112 -21.50 -2.57 -7.59
C VAL A 112 -22.66 -3.23 -6.84
N GLU A 113 -22.34 -3.90 -5.74
CA GLU A 113 -23.29 -4.66 -4.92
C GLU A 113 -23.10 -4.35 -3.43
N GLY A 114 -23.89 -5.01 -2.58
CA GLY A 114 -23.85 -4.85 -1.14
C GLY A 114 -24.32 -3.46 -0.67
N LYS A 115 -24.31 -3.27 0.65
CA LYS A 115 -24.52 -1.94 1.25
C LYS A 115 -23.25 -1.13 1.01
N THR A 116 -23.19 -0.40 -0.09
CA THR A 116 -21.96 0.21 -0.60
C THR A 116 -22.18 1.68 -0.92
N ARG A 117 -21.35 2.55 -0.33
CA ARG A 117 -21.33 3.98 -0.65
C ARG A 117 -20.04 4.32 -1.40
N ILE A 118 -20.17 5.04 -2.51
CA ILE A 118 -19.04 5.51 -3.34
C ILE A 118 -19.08 7.04 -3.43
N GLY A 119 -18.00 7.67 -2.97
CA GLY A 119 -17.84 9.12 -2.92
C GLY A 119 -17.69 9.79 -4.29
N ARG A 120 -17.75 11.12 -4.27
CA ARG A 120 -17.90 11.98 -5.45
C ARG A 120 -16.74 11.84 -6.43
N ASP A 121 -17.04 12.05 -7.71
CA ASP A 121 -16.04 12.12 -8.77
C ASP A 121 -15.11 10.89 -8.87
N THR A 122 -15.47 9.77 -8.23
CA THR A 122 -14.74 8.50 -8.31
C THR A 122 -14.98 7.86 -9.66
N VAL A 123 -13.90 7.39 -10.29
CA VAL A 123 -13.92 6.75 -11.60
C VAL A 123 -13.64 5.26 -11.45
N ILE A 124 -14.53 4.43 -11.96
CA ILE A 124 -14.42 2.96 -11.90
C ILE A 124 -14.36 2.39 -13.31
N HIS A 125 -13.28 1.66 -13.58
CA HIS A 125 -12.97 1.07 -14.88
C HIS A 125 -13.61 -0.33 -15.05
N PRO A 126 -13.64 -0.85 -16.29
CA PRO A 126 -14.34 -2.07 -16.61
C PRO A 126 -13.91 -3.29 -15.81
N PHE A 127 -14.88 -4.19 -15.58
CA PHE A 127 -14.71 -5.47 -14.91
C PHE A 127 -14.30 -5.36 -13.44
N ALA A 128 -14.41 -4.18 -12.83
CA ALA A 128 -14.29 -4.03 -11.39
C ALA A 128 -15.55 -4.57 -10.69
N CYS A 129 -15.34 -5.29 -9.58
CA CYS A 129 -16.41 -5.82 -8.72
C CYS A 129 -16.30 -5.21 -7.33
N ILE A 130 -17.26 -4.38 -6.95
CA ILE A 130 -17.20 -3.51 -5.78
C ILE A 130 -18.35 -3.83 -4.83
N GLY A 131 -18.04 -4.01 -3.55
CA GLY A 131 -19.04 -4.23 -2.49
C GLY A 131 -19.56 -5.67 -2.38
N GLY A 132 -19.03 -6.60 -3.17
CA GLY A 132 -19.40 -8.00 -3.12
C GLY A 132 -19.11 -8.68 -1.77
N GLU A 133 -19.69 -9.87 -1.56
CA GLU A 133 -19.54 -10.64 -0.34
C GLU A 133 -18.07 -10.94 0.00
N PRO A 134 -17.66 -10.82 1.28
CA PRO A 134 -16.29 -11.12 1.69
C PRO A 134 -15.94 -12.60 1.52
N GLN A 135 -14.69 -12.88 1.17
CA GLN A 135 -14.17 -14.26 1.01
C GLN A 135 -13.76 -14.90 2.36
N ASP A 136 -14.38 -14.50 3.46
CA ASP A 136 -14.17 -15.14 4.76
C ASP A 136 -15.15 -16.32 4.92
N LYS A 137 -14.62 -17.51 5.22
CA LYS A 137 -15.43 -18.73 5.42
C LYS A 137 -16.40 -18.64 6.60
N LYS A 138 -16.15 -17.73 7.53
CA LYS A 138 -16.99 -17.46 8.70
C LYS A 138 -18.06 -16.42 8.42
N HIS A 139 -18.02 -15.75 7.26
CA HIS A 139 -19.06 -14.81 6.87
C HIS A 139 -20.38 -15.56 6.68
N ALA A 140 -21.38 -15.21 7.48
CA ALA A 140 -22.73 -15.68 7.28
C ALA A 140 -23.43 -14.71 6.34
N ARG A 141 -23.95 -15.22 5.21
CA ARG A 141 -24.81 -14.41 4.33
C ARG A 141 -25.94 -13.82 5.15
N GLN A 142 -26.02 -12.51 5.14
CA GLN A 142 -27.11 -11.84 5.81
C GLN A 142 -28.37 -11.98 4.98
N GLY A 143 -29.44 -12.48 5.59
CA GLY A 143 -30.77 -12.35 5.01
C GLY A 143 -31.18 -10.88 4.93
N SER A 144 -32.22 -10.58 4.15
CA SER A 144 -32.79 -9.23 3.95
C SER A 144 -33.20 -8.48 5.24
N ASN A 145 -33.13 -9.13 6.40
CA ASN A 145 -33.58 -8.60 7.70
C ASN A 145 -32.42 -8.19 8.61
N SER A 146 -31.18 -8.09 8.12
CA SER A 146 -30.08 -7.53 8.90
C SER A 146 -30.21 -6.02 9.02
N SER A 147 -30.55 -5.58 10.23
CA SER A 147 -30.92 -4.21 10.58
C SER A 147 -29.77 -3.23 10.73
N SER A 148 -28.54 -3.58 10.31
CA SER A 148 -27.44 -2.60 10.35
C SER A 148 -27.70 -1.51 9.32
N SER A 149 -27.78 -0.26 9.78
CA SER A 149 -27.86 0.93 8.92
C SER A 149 -26.51 1.32 8.33
N THR A 150 -25.43 0.67 8.75
CA THR A 150 -24.07 0.99 8.34
C THR A 150 -23.78 0.31 7.00
N SER A 151 -23.15 1.04 6.08
CA SER A 151 -22.63 0.45 4.85
C SER A 151 -21.62 -0.64 5.18
N SER A 152 -21.58 -1.71 4.40
CA SER A 152 -20.52 -2.73 4.47
C SER A 152 -19.22 -2.26 3.82
N LEU A 153 -19.32 -1.33 2.86
CA LEU A 153 -18.21 -0.74 2.15
C LEU A 153 -18.43 0.77 1.98
N VAL A 154 -17.40 1.56 2.29
CA VAL A 154 -17.38 3.01 2.04
C VAL A 154 -16.12 3.36 1.25
N ILE A 155 -16.29 3.91 0.06
CA ILE A 155 -15.22 4.46 -0.78
C ILE A 155 -15.35 5.98 -0.77
N GLY A 156 -14.24 6.68 -0.58
CA GLY A 156 -14.15 8.13 -0.59
C GLY A 156 -14.26 8.76 -1.97
N ASP A 157 -13.93 10.05 -2.01
CA ASP A 157 -14.03 10.89 -3.20
C ASP A 157 -12.77 10.78 -4.08
N ASN A 158 -12.91 11.13 -5.35
CA ASN A 158 -11.81 11.28 -6.32
C ASN A 158 -10.90 10.05 -6.46
N CYS A 159 -11.44 8.85 -6.24
CA CYS A 159 -10.67 7.62 -6.41
C CYS A 159 -10.61 7.21 -7.89
N ILE A 160 -9.49 6.62 -8.30
CA ILE A 160 -9.34 5.95 -9.59
C ILE A 160 -9.23 4.45 -9.33
N ILE A 161 -10.28 3.73 -9.70
CA ILE A 161 -10.39 2.29 -9.54
C ILE A 161 -10.29 1.66 -10.92
N ARG A 162 -9.17 0.97 -11.16
CA ARG A 162 -8.81 0.40 -12.47
C ARG A 162 -9.47 -0.95 -12.72
N GLU A 163 -9.19 -1.48 -13.90
CA GLU A 163 -9.80 -2.68 -14.44
C GLU A 163 -9.58 -3.88 -13.51
N HIS A 164 -10.57 -4.77 -13.41
CA HIS A 164 -10.48 -6.00 -12.62
C HIS A 164 -10.18 -5.80 -11.12
N VAL A 165 -10.33 -4.60 -10.58
CA VAL A 165 -10.20 -4.36 -9.13
C VAL A 165 -11.36 -5.03 -8.41
N THR A 166 -11.06 -5.63 -7.26
CA THR A 166 -12.07 -6.19 -6.35
C THR A 166 -11.96 -5.53 -4.98
N ILE A 167 -13.09 -5.07 -4.44
CA ILE A 167 -13.18 -4.48 -3.11
C ILE A 167 -14.38 -5.11 -2.41
N HIS A 168 -14.15 -5.82 -1.32
CA HIS A 168 -15.20 -6.58 -0.64
C HIS A 168 -15.71 -5.82 0.58
N GLY A 169 -16.99 -6.00 0.91
CA GLY A 169 -17.59 -5.44 2.12
C GLY A 169 -17.06 -6.07 3.41
N SER A 170 -17.40 -5.46 4.55
CA SER A 170 -17.11 -5.99 5.88
C SER A 170 -17.80 -7.34 6.14
N THR A 171 -17.29 -8.08 7.12
CA THR A 171 -17.85 -9.38 7.50
C THR A 171 -19.12 -9.26 8.36
N SER A 172 -19.87 -10.35 8.48
CA SER A 172 -21.15 -10.37 9.18
C SER A 172 -21.04 -10.14 10.69
N TYR A 173 -19.83 -10.21 11.24
CA TYR A 173 -19.52 -10.02 12.66
C TYR A 173 -18.81 -8.68 12.94
N THR A 174 -18.66 -7.82 11.91
CA THR A 174 -18.08 -6.46 11.99
C THR A 174 -18.99 -5.43 11.31
N LEU A 175 -20.31 -5.66 11.28
CA LEU A 175 -21.25 -4.85 10.50
C LEU A 175 -21.24 -3.36 10.84
N ASP A 176 -20.88 -3.02 12.06
CA ASP A 176 -20.81 -1.63 12.51
C ASP A 176 -19.49 -0.95 12.10
N THR A 177 -18.59 -1.68 11.43
CA THR A 177 -17.31 -1.20 10.92
C THR A 177 -17.17 -1.56 9.44
N PRO A 178 -17.40 -0.62 8.52
CA PRO A 178 -17.24 -0.88 7.09
C PRO A 178 -15.80 -1.24 6.74
N THR A 179 -15.65 -1.94 5.61
CA THR A 179 -14.41 -1.82 4.84
C THR A 179 -14.33 -0.41 4.28
N THR A 180 -13.21 0.28 4.43
CA THR A 180 -13.07 1.68 4.00
C THR A 180 -11.94 1.89 3.01
N VAL A 181 -12.16 2.78 2.05
CA VAL A 181 -11.15 3.37 1.17
C VAL A 181 -11.30 4.89 1.26
N GLY A 182 -10.22 5.59 1.61
CA GLY A 182 -10.21 7.05 1.73
C GLY A 182 -10.26 7.77 0.39
N ASN A 183 -9.99 9.06 0.41
CA ASN A 183 -10.07 9.93 -0.77
C ASN A 183 -8.80 9.86 -1.63
N ASP A 184 -8.91 10.25 -2.90
CA ASP A 184 -7.79 10.41 -3.84
C ASP A 184 -6.93 9.14 -4.02
N CYS A 185 -7.53 7.94 -3.86
CA CYS A 185 -6.79 6.68 -3.96
C CYS A 185 -6.64 6.22 -5.42
N TRP A 186 -5.53 5.57 -5.72
CA TRP A 186 -5.25 4.94 -7.01
C TRP A 186 -5.13 3.44 -6.84
N ILE A 187 -6.18 2.73 -7.23
CA ILE A 187 -6.27 1.28 -7.12
C ILE A 187 -6.10 0.70 -8.51
N LEU A 188 -4.89 0.22 -8.83
CA LEU A 188 -4.51 -0.20 -10.18
C LEU A 188 -4.98 -1.62 -10.52
N CYS A 189 -4.83 -1.97 -11.80
CA CYS A 189 -5.46 -3.14 -12.40
C CYS A 189 -5.23 -4.43 -11.60
N GLY A 190 -6.32 -5.16 -11.33
CA GLY A 190 -6.30 -6.44 -10.64
C GLY A 190 -5.93 -6.38 -9.16
N ALA A 191 -5.89 -5.20 -8.55
CA ALA A 191 -5.71 -5.10 -7.10
C ALA A 191 -6.95 -5.63 -6.34
N HIS A 192 -6.71 -6.23 -5.19
CA HIS A 192 -7.73 -6.76 -4.29
C HIS A 192 -7.66 -6.09 -2.93
N ILE A 193 -8.81 -5.62 -2.45
CA ILE A 193 -9.03 -5.16 -1.08
C ILE A 193 -9.99 -6.13 -0.40
N GLY A 194 -9.47 -6.89 0.57
CA GLY A 194 -10.22 -7.83 1.36
C GLY A 194 -11.16 -7.15 2.36
N HIS A 195 -11.92 -7.99 3.06
CA HIS A 195 -12.89 -7.57 4.05
C HIS A 195 -12.27 -6.86 5.25
N ASP A 196 -13.03 -5.96 5.88
CA ASP A 196 -12.69 -5.28 7.12
C ASP A 196 -11.37 -4.49 7.05
N CYS A 197 -10.93 -4.13 5.84
CA CYS A 197 -9.75 -3.30 5.65
C CYS A 197 -10.07 -1.83 5.89
N SER A 198 -9.05 -1.07 6.29
CA SER A 198 -9.10 0.38 6.36
C SER A 198 -7.98 0.96 5.52
N VAL A 199 -8.31 1.55 4.38
CA VAL A 199 -7.36 2.20 3.48
C VAL A 199 -7.52 3.71 3.61
N GLY A 200 -6.42 4.40 3.95
CA GLY A 200 -6.37 5.85 4.12
C GLY A 200 -6.48 6.62 2.81
N ASN A 201 -6.16 7.91 2.88
CA ASN A 201 -6.22 8.81 1.74
C ASN A 201 -4.95 8.72 0.89
N ARG A 202 -5.06 9.00 -0.41
CA ARG A 202 -3.92 9.15 -1.33
C ARG A 202 -3.03 7.90 -1.38
N VAL A 203 -3.63 6.73 -1.16
CA VAL A 203 -2.95 5.43 -1.24
C VAL A 203 -2.84 5.00 -2.70
N VAL A 204 -1.71 4.39 -3.06
CA VAL A 204 -1.53 3.73 -4.36
C VAL A 204 -1.37 2.23 -4.17
N LEU A 205 -2.32 1.46 -4.67
CA LEU A 205 -2.19 0.01 -4.82
C LEU A 205 -1.84 -0.28 -6.27
N SER A 206 -0.60 -0.73 -6.52
CA SER A 206 -0.17 -1.07 -7.87
C SER A 206 -0.82 -2.36 -8.39
N ASN A 207 -0.58 -2.68 -9.66
CA ASN A 207 -1.22 -3.82 -10.30
C ASN A 207 -1.04 -5.13 -9.52
N ASN A 208 -2.12 -5.88 -9.37
CA ASN A 208 -2.16 -7.18 -8.70
C ASN A 208 -1.64 -7.15 -7.24
N VAL A 209 -1.77 -6.02 -6.55
CA VAL A 209 -1.61 -5.99 -5.08
C VAL A 209 -2.77 -6.77 -4.46
N CYS A 210 -2.46 -7.68 -3.53
CA CYS A 210 -3.45 -8.45 -2.81
C CYS A 210 -3.42 -8.07 -1.32
N VAL A 211 -4.47 -7.38 -0.87
CA VAL A 211 -4.69 -6.99 0.52
C VAL A 211 -5.63 -7.99 1.17
N ALA A 212 -5.14 -8.81 2.11
CA ALA A 212 -5.98 -9.74 2.87
C ALA A 212 -6.88 -9.00 3.87
N GLY A 213 -7.77 -9.73 4.56
CA GLY A 213 -8.72 -9.13 5.49
C GLY A 213 -8.07 -8.40 6.69
N HIS A 214 -8.76 -7.40 7.22
CA HIS A 214 -8.36 -6.62 8.40
C HIS A 214 -7.02 -5.88 8.27
N VAL A 215 -6.60 -5.53 7.05
CA VAL A 215 -5.37 -4.74 6.86
C VAL A 215 -5.68 -3.25 6.99
N GLU A 216 -4.84 -2.53 7.72
CA GLU A 216 -4.87 -1.07 7.81
C GLU A 216 -3.74 -0.49 6.94
N ILE A 217 -4.05 0.47 6.07
CA ILE A 217 -3.09 1.14 5.21
C ILE A 217 -3.19 2.65 5.45
N GLY A 218 -2.15 3.26 5.98
CA GLY A 218 -2.09 4.68 6.27
C GLY A 218 -1.99 5.56 5.03
N ASP A 219 -2.27 6.85 5.21
CA ASP A 219 -2.29 7.84 4.14
C ASP A 219 -0.98 7.88 3.36
N PHE A 220 -1.05 8.16 2.05
CA PHE A 220 0.10 8.26 1.15
C PHE A 220 0.97 7.00 1.00
N ALA A 221 0.54 5.85 1.54
CA ALA A 221 1.27 4.61 1.38
C ALA A 221 1.23 4.14 -0.09
N ILE A 222 2.34 3.54 -0.54
CA ILE A 222 2.49 3.06 -1.91
C ILE A 222 2.91 1.60 -1.89
N ILE A 223 2.05 0.76 -2.44
CA ILE A 223 2.24 -0.68 -2.50
C ILE A 223 2.58 -1.06 -3.94
N GLY A 224 3.81 -1.52 -4.15
CA GLY A 224 4.31 -1.93 -5.46
C GLY A 224 3.58 -3.15 -6.02
N GLY A 225 3.67 -3.34 -7.33
CA GLY A 225 2.87 -4.36 -8.02
C GLY A 225 3.17 -5.79 -7.53
N GLN A 226 2.16 -6.65 -7.54
CA GLN A 226 2.27 -8.05 -7.15
C GLN A 226 2.72 -8.26 -5.69
N VAL A 227 2.41 -7.32 -4.81
CA VAL A 227 2.65 -7.46 -3.37
C VAL A 227 1.48 -8.17 -2.71
N GLY A 228 1.79 -9.12 -1.81
CA GLY A 228 0.81 -9.72 -0.91
C GLY A 228 0.94 -9.18 0.51
N LEU A 229 -0.16 -8.68 1.08
CA LEU A 229 -0.27 -8.24 2.47
C LEU A 229 -1.03 -9.29 3.27
N LYS A 230 -0.40 -9.84 4.32
CA LYS A 230 -1.04 -10.77 5.26
C LYS A 230 -2.15 -10.05 6.06
N GLN A 231 -3.18 -10.79 6.46
CA GLN A 231 -4.28 -10.28 7.28
C GLN A 231 -3.81 -9.67 8.62
N HIS A 232 -4.56 -8.70 9.14
CA HIS A 232 -4.35 -8.01 10.43
C HIS A 232 -3.06 -7.19 10.55
N ILE A 233 -2.40 -6.84 9.45
CA ILE A 233 -1.18 -6.02 9.50
C ILE A 233 -1.49 -4.55 9.26
N LYS A 234 -0.61 -3.68 9.75
CA LYS A 234 -0.67 -2.23 9.55
C LYS A 234 0.45 -1.76 8.65
N ILE A 235 0.12 -0.98 7.62
CA ILE A 235 1.08 -0.29 6.76
C ILE A 235 1.04 1.19 7.13
N GLY A 236 2.14 1.72 7.67
CA GLY A 236 2.17 3.09 8.16
C GLY A 236 2.05 4.15 7.07
N THR A 237 1.68 5.36 7.47
CA THR A 237 1.61 6.57 6.64
C THR A 237 2.87 6.76 5.81
N LEU A 238 2.75 7.07 4.52
CA LEU A 238 3.86 7.34 3.59
C LEU A 238 4.87 6.18 3.44
N ALA A 239 4.53 4.98 3.91
CA ALA A 239 5.35 3.80 3.71
C ALA A 239 5.39 3.43 2.21
N MET A 240 6.50 2.83 1.78
CA MET A 240 6.66 2.33 0.42
C MET A 240 7.07 0.86 0.45
N ILE A 241 6.33 0.03 -0.29
CA ILE A 241 6.60 -1.40 -0.40
C ILE A 241 7.02 -1.71 -1.84
N GLY A 242 8.22 -2.27 -1.99
CA GLY A 242 8.73 -2.70 -3.30
C GLY A 242 7.87 -3.81 -3.91
N GLY A 243 7.74 -3.82 -5.23
CA GLY A 243 6.96 -4.83 -5.95
C GLY A 243 7.44 -6.26 -5.69
N LYS A 244 6.55 -7.24 -5.90
CA LYS A 244 6.78 -8.68 -5.67
C LYS A 244 7.17 -9.04 -4.23
N SER A 245 6.83 -8.19 -3.26
CA SER A 245 7.09 -8.44 -1.85
C SER A 245 5.97 -9.26 -1.19
N ALA A 246 6.30 -10.00 -0.13
CA ALA A 246 5.32 -10.64 0.74
C ALA A 246 5.47 -10.12 2.16
N VAL A 247 4.47 -9.38 2.62
CA VAL A 247 4.50 -8.65 3.89
C VAL A 247 3.74 -9.43 4.94
N ASP A 248 4.44 -9.86 6.00
CA ASP A 248 3.89 -10.73 7.06
C ASP A 248 3.70 -10.03 8.42
N GLY A 249 3.91 -8.71 8.46
CA GLY A 249 3.63 -7.86 9.60
C GLY A 249 3.83 -6.38 9.31
N ASP A 250 3.71 -5.58 10.37
CA ASP A 250 3.50 -4.15 10.25
C ASP A 250 4.70 -3.41 9.65
N VAL A 251 4.43 -2.53 8.68
CA VAL A 251 5.42 -1.66 8.04
C VAL A 251 5.42 -0.30 8.75
N LEU A 252 6.57 0.15 9.20
CA LEU A 252 6.76 1.46 9.84
C LEU A 252 6.24 2.61 8.94
N PRO A 253 5.58 3.65 9.49
CA PRO A 253 5.36 4.91 8.81
C PRO A 253 6.66 5.39 8.17
N TYR A 254 6.54 5.93 6.94
CA TYR A 254 7.64 6.37 6.07
C TYR A 254 8.76 5.32 5.97
N GLY A 255 8.47 4.05 6.23
CA GLY A 255 9.37 2.94 6.04
C GLY A 255 9.45 2.53 4.57
N LEU A 256 10.60 2.00 4.18
CA LEU A 256 10.78 1.31 2.90
C LEU A 256 10.90 -0.18 3.17
N ALA A 257 9.98 -0.99 2.65
CA ALA A 257 9.97 -2.43 2.79
C ALA A 257 10.15 -3.13 1.44
N ILE A 258 10.93 -4.21 1.39
CA ILE A 258 11.09 -5.01 0.17
C ILE A 258 11.46 -6.46 0.49
N GLY A 259 11.01 -7.40 -0.35
CA GLY A 259 11.43 -8.80 -0.33
C GLY A 259 10.28 -9.79 -0.06
N ASN A 260 10.59 -11.08 -0.15
CA ASN A 260 9.65 -12.16 0.11
C ASN A 260 10.34 -13.23 0.99
N ARG A 261 10.18 -13.21 2.32
CA ARG A 261 9.44 -12.23 3.15
C ARG A 261 10.08 -10.84 3.16
N ALA A 262 9.26 -9.81 3.26
CA ALA A 262 9.69 -8.41 3.23
C ALA A 262 10.48 -8.04 4.48
N LYS A 263 11.46 -7.14 4.34
CA LYS A 263 12.18 -6.53 5.45
C LYS A 263 12.21 -5.02 5.29
N ILE A 264 12.26 -4.29 6.40
CA ILE A 264 12.50 -2.84 6.36
C ILE A 264 13.95 -2.59 5.89
N ALA A 265 14.09 -1.92 4.75
CA ALA A 265 15.36 -1.55 4.13
C ALA A 265 15.82 -0.13 4.50
N GLY A 266 14.97 0.66 5.16
CA GLY A 266 15.26 2.02 5.56
C GLY A 266 14.00 2.86 5.66
N LEU A 267 14.18 4.18 5.55
CA LEU A 267 13.07 5.12 5.41
C LEU A 267 12.87 5.50 3.93
N ASN A 268 11.64 5.84 3.57
CA ASN A 268 11.23 6.39 2.28
C ASN A 268 11.72 7.85 2.14
N LEU A 269 13.04 8.01 1.98
CA LEU A 269 13.69 9.32 1.90
C LEU A 269 13.21 10.15 0.69
N ILE A 270 12.79 9.49 -0.39
CA ILE A 270 12.22 10.17 -1.56
C ILE A 270 10.85 10.75 -1.20
N GLY A 271 9.96 9.93 -0.61
CA GLY A 271 8.65 10.36 -0.15
C GLY A 271 8.73 11.51 0.86
N LEU A 272 9.59 11.38 1.88
CA LEU A 272 9.81 12.42 2.90
C LEU A 272 10.28 13.76 2.28
N ARG A 273 11.22 13.72 1.33
CA ARG A 273 11.69 14.94 0.64
C ARG A 273 10.59 15.57 -0.20
N ARG A 274 9.77 14.77 -0.89
CA ARG A 274 8.64 15.24 -1.71
C ARG A 274 7.51 15.82 -0.85
N ALA A 275 7.29 15.25 0.33
CA ALA A 275 6.41 15.79 1.37
C ALA A 275 6.98 17.03 2.08
N LYS A 276 8.13 17.56 1.63
CA LYS A 276 8.80 18.75 2.18
C LYS A 276 9.13 18.65 3.66
N VAL A 277 9.34 17.43 4.18
CA VAL A 277 9.78 17.20 5.55
C VAL A 277 11.15 17.83 5.76
N SER A 278 11.36 18.47 6.91
CA SER A 278 12.58 19.22 7.18
C SER A 278 13.81 18.30 7.16
N ARG A 279 14.97 18.83 6.75
CA ARG A 279 16.23 18.04 6.78
C ARG A 279 16.59 17.61 8.20
N GLN A 280 16.21 18.41 9.20
CA GLN A 280 16.46 18.11 10.61
C GLN A 280 15.61 16.90 11.07
N ASP A 281 14.33 16.87 10.72
CA ASP A 281 13.44 15.73 11.02
C ASP A 281 13.88 14.46 10.29
N ILE A 282 14.18 14.56 8.99
CA ILE A 282 14.68 13.42 8.23
C ILE A 282 15.95 12.86 8.87
N LYS A 283 16.85 13.72 9.33
CA LYS A 283 18.05 13.30 10.04
C LYS A 283 17.69 12.63 11.36
N LEU A 284 16.84 13.24 12.19
CA LEU A 284 16.45 12.69 13.49
C LEU A 284 15.75 11.32 13.35
N MET A 285 14.77 11.20 12.45
CA MET A 285 14.10 9.95 12.15
C MET A 285 15.09 8.86 11.70
N LEU A 286 16.08 9.20 10.85
CA LEU A 286 17.11 8.24 10.45
C LEU A 286 17.95 7.75 11.65
N ARG A 287 18.33 8.63 12.57
CA ARG A 287 19.11 8.25 13.77
C ARG A 287 18.32 7.30 14.65
N MET A 288 17.04 7.58 14.87
CA MET A 288 16.13 6.76 15.67
C MET A 288 15.84 5.41 15.00
N TYR A 289 15.51 5.41 13.71
CA TYR A 289 15.31 4.18 12.93
C TYR A 289 16.53 3.25 13.04
N ARG A 290 17.74 3.80 12.87
CA ARG A 290 18.99 3.03 12.97
C ARG A 290 19.21 2.43 14.36
N TYR A 291 18.88 3.19 15.40
CA TYR A 291 18.94 2.71 16.77
C TYR A 291 17.91 1.59 17.01
N MET A 292 16.63 1.82 16.71
CA MET A 292 15.55 0.86 16.94
C MET A 292 15.75 -0.45 16.17
N PHE A 293 16.01 -0.38 14.86
CA PHE A 293 16.09 -1.55 14.00
C PHE A 293 17.50 -2.18 13.93
N GLY A 294 18.49 -1.54 14.55
CA GLY A 294 19.84 -2.07 14.74
C GLY A 294 20.47 -2.55 13.45
N VAL A 295 20.84 -1.64 12.53
CA VAL A 295 21.61 -2.01 11.33
C VAL A 295 23.11 -1.95 11.70
N PRO A 296 23.79 -3.07 12.04
CA PRO A 296 25.19 -3.03 12.50
C PRO A 296 26.19 -2.47 11.47
N SER A 297 25.81 -2.35 10.20
CA SER A 297 26.61 -1.69 9.16
C SER A 297 26.45 -0.16 9.08
N CYS A 298 25.55 0.45 9.87
CA CYS A 298 25.29 1.89 9.77
C CYS A 298 26.26 2.79 10.57
N ASN A 299 27.18 2.21 11.34
CA ASN A 299 28.28 2.90 12.02
C ASN A 299 29.25 3.63 11.05
N LYS A 300 29.09 3.48 9.72
CA LYS A 300 29.95 4.08 8.69
C LYS A 300 29.24 5.05 7.73
N THR A 301 28.05 5.57 8.06
CA THR A 301 27.40 6.61 7.24
C THR A 301 27.35 7.96 7.96
N ALA A 302 28.24 8.87 7.56
CA ALA A 302 28.46 10.18 8.17
C ALA A 302 27.21 11.10 8.24
N PHE A 303 26.15 10.82 7.48
CA PHE A 303 24.98 11.70 7.39
C PHE A 303 24.08 11.71 8.64
N ALA A 304 23.86 10.55 9.29
CA ALA A 304 22.91 10.42 10.41
C ALA A 304 23.24 9.23 11.33
N PRO A 305 24.34 9.26 12.10
CA PRO A 305 24.71 8.14 12.98
C PRO A 305 23.57 7.76 13.92
N ALA A 306 23.45 6.47 14.27
CA ALA A 306 22.46 6.01 15.24
C ALA A 306 22.53 6.85 16.53
N LEU A 307 21.42 6.91 17.27
CA LEU A 307 21.44 7.51 18.60
C LEU A 307 22.47 6.78 19.48
N ASP A 308 23.23 7.55 20.25
CA ASP A 308 24.24 7.03 21.17
C ASP A 308 23.54 6.61 22.48
N LEU A 309 22.78 5.52 22.38
CA LEU A 309 21.97 4.95 23.45
C LEU A 309 22.39 3.50 23.70
N ALA A 310 22.19 3.02 24.93
CA ALA A 310 22.61 1.69 25.33
C ALA A 310 21.78 0.61 24.62
N ALA A 311 22.43 -0.36 23.97
CA ALA A 311 21.72 -1.41 23.24
C ALA A 311 20.72 -2.17 24.12
N LYS A 312 19.46 -2.26 23.66
CA LYS A 312 18.41 -3.11 24.28
C LYS A 312 18.13 -4.36 23.46
N GLU A 313 17.59 -5.35 24.13
CA GLU A 313 17.33 -6.69 23.58
C GLU A 313 16.18 -6.72 22.56
N SER A 314 15.17 -5.85 22.73
CA SER A 314 14.00 -5.81 21.86
C SER A 314 13.82 -4.43 21.20
N ILE A 315 13.16 -4.42 20.05
CA ILE A 315 12.84 -3.18 19.34
C ILE A 315 11.91 -2.26 20.16
N VAL A 316 11.03 -2.84 20.97
CA VAL A 316 10.09 -2.09 21.83
C VAL A 316 10.85 -1.34 22.92
N LEU A 317 11.78 -2.01 23.62
CA LEU A 317 12.62 -1.36 24.63
C LEU A 317 13.48 -0.23 24.01
N ARG A 318 13.94 -0.42 22.77
CA ARG A 318 14.65 0.65 22.05
C ARG A 318 13.72 1.82 21.71
N ALA A 319 12.48 1.55 21.31
CA ALA A 319 11.49 2.60 21.04
C ALA A 319 11.11 3.38 22.32
N GLU A 320 10.95 2.70 23.46
CA GLU A 320 10.73 3.36 24.76
C GLU A 320 11.89 4.30 25.12
N GLU A 321 13.14 3.84 24.93
CA GLU A 321 14.32 4.68 25.19
C GLU A 321 14.43 5.85 24.21
N VAL A 322 14.02 5.66 22.95
CA VAL A 322 13.89 6.76 21.99
C VAL A 322 12.84 7.77 22.46
N LYS A 323 11.70 7.33 22.99
CA LYS A 323 10.67 8.21 23.51
C LYS A 323 11.19 9.07 24.67
N THR A 324 11.92 8.46 25.60
CA THR A 324 12.61 9.19 26.68
C THR A 324 13.63 10.19 26.13
N TYR A 325 14.45 9.77 25.15
CA TYR A 325 15.41 10.67 24.50
C TYR A 325 14.75 11.89 23.86
N LEU A 326 13.60 11.73 23.20
CA LEU A 326 12.88 12.87 22.60
C LEU A 326 12.40 13.86 23.68
N LEU A 327 11.92 13.37 24.83
CA LEU A 327 11.52 14.21 25.95
C LEU A 327 12.70 14.99 26.54
N ASP A 328 13.84 14.31 26.76
CA ASP A 328 15.06 14.94 27.30
C ASP A 328 15.64 16.00 26.35
N GLN A 329 15.51 15.79 25.04
CA GLN A 329 15.92 16.75 24.03
C GLN A 329 14.88 17.84 23.74
N GLN A 330 13.74 17.85 24.46
CA GLN A 330 12.63 18.79 24.27
C GLN A 330 12.09 18.80 22.83
N VAL A 331 12.11 17.64 22.16
CA VAL A 331 11.53 17.44 20.83
C VAL A 331 10.03 17.20 20.99
N ASP A 332 9.23 18.25 20.86
CA ASP A 332 7.78 18.21 21.07
C ASP A 332 7.03 17.56 19.89
N SER A 333 5.94 16.84 20.18
CA SER A 333 5.08 16.21 19.17
C SER A 333 4.27 17.23 18.37
N ALA A 334 4.01 18.42 18.93
CA ALA A 334 3.34 19.49 18.20
C ALA A 334 4.22 20.06 17.07
N THR A 335 5.54 20.09 17.24
CA THR A 335 6.49 20.63 16.26
C THR A 335 7.13 19.54 15.40
N HIS A 336 7.26 18.32 15.92
CA HIS A 336 7.86 17.16 15.25
C HIS A 336 6.93 15.93 15.21
N PRO A 337 5.70 16.05 14.69
CA PRO A 337 4.68 15.00 14.78
C PRO A 337 5.10 13.69 14.12
N MET A 338 5.76 13.76 12.97
CA MET A 338 6.23 12.56 12.25
C MET A 338 7.31 11.80 13.03
N VAL A 339 8.11 12.49 13.83
CA VAL A 339 9.15 11.85 14.65
C VAL A 339 8.49 10.98 15.72
N HIS A 340 7.47 11.51 16.40
CA HIS A 340 6.72 10.80 17.43
C HIS A 340 5.87 9.66 16.86
N GLU A 341 5.19 9.89 15.73
CA GLU A 341 4.42 8.85 15.02
C GLU A 341 5.26 7.59 14.77
N MET A 342 6.57 7.73 14.50
CA MET A 342 7.45 6.60 14.19
C MET A 342 7.58 5.68 15.38
N VAL A 343 7.79 6.31 16.53
CA VAL A 343 8.09 5.66 17.80
C VAL A 343 6.81 5.07 18.34
N ASP A 344 5.74 5.85 18.37
CA ASP A 344 4.43 5.43 18.85
C ASP A 344 3.90 4.27 18.02
N PHE A 345 4.06 4.29 16.70
CA PHE A 345 3.71 3.14 15.87
C PHE A 345 4.47 1.87 16.28
N VAL A 346 5.75 1.99 16.67
CA VAL A 346 6.51 0.83 17.19
C VAL A 346 5.94 0.33 18.51
N LEU A 347 5.58 1.22 19.42
CA LEU A 347 5.04 0.92 20.75
C LEU A 347 3.63 0.34 20.70
N ASP A 348 2.78 0.83 19.80
CA ASP A 348 1.35 0.50 19.74
C ASP A 348 1.03 -0.74 18.89
N SER A 349 2.00 -1.25 18.14
CA SER A 349 1.77 -2.35 17.19
C SER A 349 1.69 -3.70 17.91
N PRO A 350 0.52 -4.38 17.88
CA PRO A 350 0.31 -5.64 18.59
C PRO A 350 1.07 -6.83 17.94
N ASN A 351 1.50 -6.67 16.68
CA ASN A 351 2.09 -7.74 15.87
C ASN A 351 3.63 -7.68 15.75
N ARG A 352 4.30 -6.75 16.46
CA ARG A 352 5.76 -6.53 16.36
C ARG A 352 6.59 -7.78 16.55
N PHE A 353 6.26 -8.63 17.51
CA PHE A 353 7.12 -9.77 17.87
C PHE A 353 7.10 -10.91 16.84
N ARG A 354 6.15 -10.92 15.90
CA ARG A 354 5.88 -12.08 15.03
C ARG A 354 6.29 -11.90 13.57
N SER A 355 6.81 -10.73 13.19
CA SER A 355 7.09 -10.41 11.79
C SER A 355 8.57 -10.38 11.45
N SER A 356 8.90 -10.81 10.23
CA SER A 356 10.22 -10.62 9.62
C SER A 356 10.63 -9.14 9.51
N MET A 357 9.66 -8.23 9.60
CA MET A 357 9.83 -6.77 9.59
C MET A 357 10.47 -6.23 10.88
N CYS A 358 10.39 -6.98 11.98
CA CYS A 358 10.86 -6.59 13.31
C CYS A 358 11.99 -7.48 13.84
N ALA A 359 12.51 -8.39 13.01
CA ALA A 359 13.73 -9.09 13.33
C ALA A 359 14.87 -8.05 13.36
N ALA A 360 15.17 -7.55 14.56
CA ALA A 360 16.39 -6.81 14.81
C ALA A 360 17.54 -7.62 14.20
N VAL A 361 18.41 -6.97 13.44
CA VAL A 361 19.70 -7.59 13.10
C VAL A 361 20.51 -7.58 14.39
N ILE A 362 20.22 -8.51 15.30
CA ILE A 362 21.09 -8.77 16.44
C ILE A 362 22.37 -9.31 15.81
N PRO A 363 23.50 -8.60 15.86
CA PRO A 363 24.76 -9.23 15.51
C PRO A 363 24.94 -10.36 16.53
N SER A 364 24.94 -11.61 16.07
CA SER A 364 25.26 -12.72 16.95
C SER A 364 26.67 -12.49 17.48
N ALA A 365 26.80 -12.29 18.80
CA ALA A 365 28.09 -12.13 19.47
C ALA A 365 28.92 -13.44 19.50
N SER A 366 28.61 -14.43 18.65
CA SER A 366 29.16 -15.79 18.73
C SER A 366 29.87 -16.29 17.48
N ALA A 367 30.10 -15.47 16.45
CA ALA A 367 30.77 -15.91 15.22
C ALA A 367 32.30 -15.71 15.19
N SER A 368 32.96 -15.38 16.31
CA SER A 368 34.42 -15.14 16.34
C SER A 368 35.25 -16.08 17.21
N SER A 369 34.71 -17.21 17.69
CA SER A 369 35.49 -18.24 18.38
C SER A 369 35.62 -19.52 17.56
N LYS A 370 36.21 -19.43 16.36
CA LYS A 370 36.93 -20.59 15.82
C LYS A 370 38.36 -20.51 16.31
N SER A 371 38.60 -21.18 17.43
CA SER A 371 39.94 -21.51 17.90
C SER A 371 40.70 -22.18 16.76
N TRP A 372 41.84 -21.60 16.42
CA TRP A 372 42.89 -22.31 15.70
C TRP A 372 43.50 -23.30 16.69
N SER A 373 43.02 -24.54 16.68
CA SER A 373 43.77 -25.64 17.29
C SER A 373 44.92 -25.99 16.36
N THR A 374 46.11 -25.55 16.73
CA THR A 374 47.40 -26.06 16.29
C THR A 374 47.42 -27.58 16.38
N ALA A 375 47.39 -28.27 15.23
CA ALA A 375 47.84 -29.64 15.14
C ALA A 375 49.37 -29.63 15.00
N SER A 376 50.03 -29.86 16.14
CA SER A 376 51.44 -30.20 16.22
C SER A 376 51.70 -31.57 15.60
N GLN A 377 52.82 -31.64 14.89
CA GLN A 377 53.55 -32.83 14.45
C GLN A 377 53.47 -34.02 15.43
N GLN A 378 53.06 -35.18 14.94
CA GLN A 378 53.83 -36.43 14.90
C GLN A 378 53.11 -37.49 14.07
#